data_AF-A0A1H7HXD3-F1
#
_entry.id   AF-A0A1H7HXD3-F1
#
_cell.length_a   1.000
_cell.length_b   1.000
_cell.length_c   1.000
_cell.angle_alpha   90.00
_cell.angle_beta   90.00
_cell.angle_gamma   90.00
#
_symmetry.space_group_name_H-M   'P 1'
#
loop_
_entity.id
_entity.type
_entity.pdbx_description
1 polymer ?
#
loop_
_entity_poly.entity_id
_entity_poly.type
_entity_poly.pdbx_seq_one_letter_code
_entity_poly.pdbx_strand_id
1 'polypeptide(L)'
;MRVLAQLRKFTKSKKVRETMLTTASFFKVEKDPFYKQGVEQKTHEIVRNLIQSTEFDDAEIASLAIVQPSFVRKVRADLAKKKK
;
A
#
# COMPACT_ATOMS: atom_id res chain seq x y z
N MET A 1 15.20 38.92 17.76
CA MET A 1 14.22 38.24 16.88
C MET A 1 14.46 38.46 15.37
N ARG A 2 15.70 38.33 14.85
CA ARG A 2 15.97 38.54 13.40
C ARG A 2 15.86 37.27 12.55
N VAL A 3 16.21 36.12 13.12
CA VAL A 3 16.22 34.82 12.43
C VAL A 3 14.82 34.37 12.02
N LEU A 4 13.83 34.48 12.92
CA LEU A 4 12.44 34.12 12.62
C LEU A 4 11.82 34.97 11.51
N ALA A 5 12.17 36.27 11.45
CA ALA A 5 11.71 37.16 10.40
C ALA A 5 12.34 36.83 9.03
N GLN A 6 13.61 36.43 9.02
CA GLN A 6 14.32 35.98 7.82
C GLN A 6 13.74 34.66 7.29
N LEU A 7 13.47 33.70 8.17
CA LEU A 7 12.80 32.44 7.82
C LEU A 7 11.41 32.68 7.23
N ARG A 8 10.63 33.58 7.83
CA ARG A 8 9.30 33.96 7.32
C ARG A 8 9.35 34.64 5.94
N LYS A 9 10.43 35.37 5.63
CA LYS A 9 10.64 35.97 4.30
C LYS A 9 11.05 34.92 3.27
N PHE A 10 11.89 33.95 3.68
CA PHE A 10 12.34 32.86 2.83
C PHE A 10 11.19 31.95 2.38
N THR A 11 10.29 31.57 3.30
CA THR A 11 9.11 30.74 3.01
C THR A 11 8.01 31.46 2.23
N LYS A 12 8.04 32.81 2.17
CA LYS A 12 7.14 33.61 1.34
C LYS A 12 7.58 33.71 -0.12
N SER A 13 8.81 33.30 -0.46
CA SER A 13 9.27 33.33 -1.83
C SER A 13 8.48 32.32 -2.68
N LYS A 14 8.02 32.78 -3.85
CA LYS A 14 7.20 31.97 -4.77
C LYS A 14 7.90 30.67 -5.15
N LYS A 15 9.21 30.73 -5.39
CA LYS A 15 10.07 29.59 -5.73
C LYS A 15 10.11 28.52 -4.65
N VAL A 16 10.27 28.90 -3.38
CA VAL A 16 10.28 27.95 -2.25
C VAL A 16 8.92 27.27 -2.10
N ARG A 17 7.82 28.03 -2.22
CA ARG A 17 6.46 27.45 -2.19
C ARG A 17 6.23 26.46 -3.33
N GLU A 18 6.58 26.83 -4.55
CA GLU A 18 6.43 25.95 -5.72
C GLU A 18 7.25 24.67 -5.55
N THR A 19 8.54 24.78 -5.17
CA THR A 19 9.36 23.58 -4.92
C THR A 19 8.82 22.72 -3.78
N MET A 20 8.29 23.33 -2.72
CA MET A 20 7.72 22.59 -1.59
C MET A 20 6.42 21.89 -1.97
N LEU A 21 5.56 22.53 -2.78
CA LEU A 21 4.34 21.93 -3.33
C LEU A 21 4.67 20.79 -4.29
N THR A 22 5.67 20.97 -5.17
CA THR A 22 6.16 19.92 -6.08
C THR A 22 6.72 18.73 -5.30
N THR A 23 7.60 18.95 -4.33
CA THR A 23 8.14 17.88 -3.47
C THR A 23 7.05 17.17 -2.68
N ALA A 24 6.10 17.90 -2.08
CA ALA A 24 4.97 17.31 -1.38
C ALA A 24 4.06 16.48 -2.31
N SER A 25 3.94 16.87 -3.58
CA SER A 25 3.20 16.09 -4.58
C SER A 25 3.89 14.79 -4.97
N PHE A 26 5.22 14.68 -4.83
CA PHE A 26 5.95 13.41 -4.99
C PHE A 26 5.68 12.43 -3.84
N PHE A 27 5.39 12.91 -2.64
CA PHE A 27 5.03 12.07 -1.48
C PHE A 27 3.56 11.68 -1.42
N LYS A 28 2.72 12.10 -2.39
CA LYS A 28 1.35 11.62 -2.47
C LYS A 28 1.36 10.17 -2.93
N VAL A 29 0.83 9.31 -2.05
CA VAL A 29 0.58 7.86 -2.22
C VAL A 29 0.07 7.46 -3.61
N GLU A 30 -0.62 8.35 -4.32
CA GLU A 30 -1.18 8.13 -5.66
C GLU A 30 -0.16 7.86 -6.77
N LYS A 31 1.12 8.24 -6.60
CA LYS A 31 2.17 8.08 -7.63
C LYS A 31 3.26 7.06 -7.29
N ASP A 32 3.07 6.23 -6.27
CA ASP A 32 3.98 5.14 -5.96
C ASP A 32 3.51 3.84 -6.64
N PRO A 33 4.20 3.36 -7.70
CA PRO A 33 3.86 2.08 -8.34
C PRO A 33 4.02 0.89 -7.39
N PHE A 34 4.87 1.02 -6.37
CA PHE A 34 5.18 -0.02 -5.40
C PHE A 34 4.25 0.02 -4.18
N TYR A 35 3.58 1.15 -3.90
CA TYR A 35 2.64 1.26 -2.77
C TYR A 35 1.44 0.32 -2.93
N LYS A 36 0.95 0.11 -4.15
CA LYS A 36 -0.10 -0.89 -4.43
C LYS A 36 0.46 -2.30 -4.47
N GLN A 37 1.62 -2.49 -5.09
CA GLN A 37 2.24 -3.80 -5.25
C GLN A 37 2.64 -4.44 -3.91
N GLY A 38 3.21 -3.67 -2.99
CA GLY A 38 3.68 -4.18 -1.70
C GLY A 38 2.56 -4.58 -0.75
N VAL A 39 1.41 -3.89 -0.79
CA VAL A 39 0.24 -4.25 0.03
C VAL A 39 -0.46 -5.47 -0.55
N GLU A 40 -0.69 -5.48 -1.87
CA GLU A 40 -1.37 -6.59 -2.54
C GLU A 40 -0.56 -7.90 -2.49
N GLN A 41 0.77 -7.82 -2.61
CA GLN A 41 1.66 -8.98 -2.45
C GLN A 41 1.62 -9.54 -1.03
N LYS A 42 1.65 -8.67 0.00
CA LYS A 42 1.52 -9.10 1.40
C LYS A 42 0.17 -9.76 1.66
N THR A 43 -0.92 -9.18 1.17
CA THR A 43 -2.26 -9.78 1.30
C THR A 43 -2.33 -11.14 0.60
N HIS A 44 -1.77 -11.27 -0.60
CA HIS A 44 -1.71 -12.54 -1.33
C HIS A 44 -0.89 -13.60 -0.58
N GLU A 45 0.24 -13.21 0.03
CA GLU A 45 1.07 -14.11 0.83
C GLU A 45 0.38 -14.54 2.13
N ILE A 46 -0.31 -13.62 2.82
CA ILE A 46 -1.11 -13.92 4.00
C ILE A 46 -2.21 -14.95 3.67
N VAL A 47 -2.98 -14.70 2.61
CA VAL A 47 -4.04 -15.62 2.17
C VAL A 47 -3.46 -16.98 1.78
N ARG A 48 -2.33 -17.00 1.06
CA ARG A 48 -1.64 -18.25 0.72
C ARG A 48 -1.23 -19.03 1.97
N ASN A 49 -0.62 -18.37 2.95
CA ASN A 49 -0.17 -19.01 4.18
C ASN A 49 -1.37 -19.59 4.93
N LEU A 50 -2.46 -18.82 5.09
CA LEU A 50 -3.70 -19.30 5.71
C LEU A 50 -4.25 -20.55 5.01
N ILE A 51 -4.36 -20.54 3.67
CA ILE A 51 -4.82 -21.71 2.91
C ILE A 51 -3.94 -22.95 3.14
N GLN A 52 -2.63 -22.77 3.35
CA GLN A 52 -1.67 -23.87 3.50
C GLN A 52 -1.52 -24.34 4.96
N SER A 53 -1.76 -23.47 5.94
CA SER A 53 -1.52 -23.73 7.36
C SER A 53 -2.77 -24.07 8.16
N THR A 54 -3.97 -23.79 7.64
CA THR A 54 -5.24 -24.03 8.34
C THR A 54 -6.24 -24.80 7.47
N GLU A 55 -7.24 -25.41 8.10
CA GLU A 55 -8.39 -26.05 7.43
C GLU A 55 -9.58 -25.10 7.29
N PHE A 56 -9.33 -23.79 7.41
CA PHE A 56 -10.39 -22.78 7.38
C PHE A 56 -11.09 -22.70 6.02
N ASP A 57 -12.36 -22.35 6.07
CA ASP A 57 -13.14 -22.13 4.86
C ASP A 57 -12.77 -20.80 4.17
N ASP A 58 -13.25 -20.62 2.94
CA ASP A 58 -12.95 -19.40 2.16
C ASP A 58 -13.46 -18.12 2.83
N ALA A 59 -14.54 -18.20 3.62
CA ALA A 59 -15.17 -17.07 4.28
C ALA A 59 -14.42 -16.67 5.55
N GLU A 60 -13.94 -17.64 6.32
CA GLU A 60 -13.07 -17.47 7.49
C GLU A 60 -11.74 -16.85 7.09
N ILE A 61 -11.09 -17.38 6.04
CA ILE A 61 -9.84 -16.83 5.52
C ILE A 61 -10.05 -15.40 5.02
N ALA A 62 -11.17 -15.15 4.32
CA ALA A 62 -11.53 -13.82 3.84
C ALA A 62 -11.73 -12.82 5.00
N SER A 63 -12.38 -13.26 6.08
CA SER A 63 -12.56 -12.46 7.29
C SER A 63 -11.22 -12.13 7.97
N LEU A 64 -10.35 -13.12 8.15
CA LEU A 64 -9.04 -12.95 8.80
C LEU A 64 -8.09 -12.06 8.00
N ALA A 65 -8.09 -12.20 6.68
CA ALA A 65 -7.23 -11.41 5.79
C ALA A 65 -7.87 -10.08 5.35
N ILE A 66 -9.11 -9.79 5.78
CA ILE A 66 -9.88 -8.59 5.42
C ILE A 66 -9.96 -8.44 3.88
N VAL A 67 -10.35 -9.52 3.20
CA VAL A 67 -10.53 -9.58 1.75
C VAL A 67 -11.89 -10.17 1.39
N GLN A 68 -12.26 -10.12 0.11
CA GLN A 68 -13.45 -10.82 -0.35
C GLN A 68 -13.18 -12.34 -0.51
N PRO A 69 -14.16 -13.22 -0.24
CA PRO A 69 -14.05 -14.65 -0.49
C PRO A 69 -13.70 -15.00 -1.95
N SER A 70 -14.14 -14.16 -2.89
CA SER A 70 -13.81 -14.28 -4.31
C SER A 70 -12.30 -14.18 -4.58
N PHE A 71 -11.57 -13.38 -3.79
CA PHE A 71 -10.12 -13.27 -3.88
C PHE A 71 -9.43 -14.55 -3.37
N VAL A 72 -9.88 -15.09 -2.23
CA VAL A 72 -9.36 -16.35 -1.67
C VAL A 72 -9.50 -17.50 -2.67
N ARG A 73 -10.65 -17.59 -3.36
CA ARG A 73 -10.87 -18.58 -4.44
C ARG A 73 -9.88 -18.45 -5.59
N LYS A 74 -9.55 -17.22 -6.01
CA LYS A 74 -8.53 -16.98 -7.05
C LYS A 74 -7.15 -17.47 -6.59
N VAL A 75 -6.75 -17.11 -5.38
CA VAL A 75 -5.46 -17.56 -4.80
C VAL A 75 -5.40 -19.08 -4.71
N ARG A 76 -6.49 -19.73 -4.29
CA ARG A 76 -6.58 -21.20 -4.23
C ARG A 76 -6.46 -21.85 -5.61
N ALA A 77 -7.11 -21.28 -6.63
CA ALA A 77 -7.00 -21.76 -8.01
C ALA A 77 -5.57 -21.61 -8.57
N ASP A 78 -4.89 -20.50 -8.27
CA ASP A 78 -3.52 -20.27 -8.74
C ASP A 78 -2.51 -21.17 -8.01
N LEU A 79 -2.73 -21.49 -6.74
CA LEU A 79 -1.95 -22.51 -6.02
C LEU A 79 -2.12 -23.91 -6.61
N ALA A 80 -3.34 -24.28 -7.04
CA ALA A 80 -3.60 -25.56 -7.68
C ALA A 80 -2.90 -25.67 -9.05
N LYS A 81 -2.85 -24.59 -9.83
CA LYS A 81 -2.12 -24.54 -11.10
C LYS A 81 -0.61 -24.70 -10.93
N LYS A 82 -0.04 -24.12 -9.86
CA LYS A 82 1.40 -24.16 -9.58
C LYS A 82 1.91 -25.50 -9.04
N LYS A 83 1.00 -26.37 -8.56
CA LYS A 83 1.32 -27.75 -8.13
C LYS A 83 1.32 -28.77 -9.27
N LYS A 84 0.83 -28.39 -10.46
CA LYS A 84 0.96 -29.20 -11.68
C LYS A 84 2.26 -28.87 -12.39
#